data_AF-A0A3D2CEU1-F1
#
_entry.id   AF-A0A3D2CEU1-F1
#
_cell.length_a   1.000
_cell.length_b   1.000
_cell.length_c   1.000
_cell.angle_alpha   90.00
_cell.angle_beta   90.00
_cell.angle_gamma   90.00
#
_symmetry.space_group_name_H-M   'P 1'
#
loop_
_entity.id
_entity.type
_entity.pdbx_description
1 polymer ?
#
loop_
_entity_poly.entity_id
_entity_poly.type
_entity_poly.pdbx_seq_one_letter_code
_entity_poly.pdbx_strand_id
1 'polypeptide(L)'
;MRDNQKKPLNTHRRARVKRALGAKSGNARDRRLRSAHKSVGNSGVNQAVNQRNDLQLDLLDEVGERLKKIHAVQNHELLEIKDQRDWYKEVAMGVAGYHLPDPTRWHECARVYMQAAQALANGNLGQGARLVERASQMEESVYATVPEMVKARMQGDEKAAAPTPDACAHVESNMSCGRVALPEELEFGRRILNVTTTLEDSPPLPTKKRWFDELEEEEEEEE
;
A
#
# COMPACT_ATOMS: atom_id res chain seq x y z
N MET A 1 26.79 88.39 27.23
CA MET A 1 28.22 88.05 27.04
C MET A 1 28.41 87.65 25.58
N ARG A 2 29.30 88.38 24.87
CA ARG A 2 30.29 87.98 23.82
C ARG A 2 29.93 86.83 22.85
N ASP A 3 30.24 86.81 21.56
CA ASP A 3 30.88 87.70 20.59
C ASP A 3 30.64 87.05 19.20
N ASN A 4 30.49 87.86 18.15
CA ASN A 4 30.56 87.47 16.73
C ASN A 4 31.96 86.96 16.36
N GLN A 5 32.12 85.88 15.58
CA GLN A 5 33.15 85.78 14.52
C GLN A 5 32.75 84.82 13.37
N LYS A 6 33.14 85.20 12.15
CA LYS A 6 32.81 84.65 10.82
C LYS A 6 33.90 83.68 10.29
N LYS A 7 33.49 82.56 9.64
CA LYS A 7 34.08 81.81 8.48
C LYS A 7 35.57 81.32 8.57
N PRO A 8 36.09 80.38 7.73
CA PRO A 8 35.57 79.80 6.48
C PRO A 8 35.63 78.26 6.33
N LEU A 9 35.19 77.82 5.14
CA LEU A 9 35.22 76.49 4.52
C LEU A 9 36.36 75.55 4.96
N ASN A 10 36.02 74.29 5.24
CA ASN A 10 36.91 73.20 4.87
C ASN A 10 36.13 72.03 4.24
N THR A 11 36.41 71.86 2.96
CA THR A 11 35.87 70.86 2.05
C THR A 11 36.54 69.52 2.30
N HIS A 12 35.82 68.58 2.92
CA HIS A 12 36.12 67.16 2.78
C HIS A 12 34.88 66.40 2.31
N ARG A 13 34.54 66.63 1.03
CA ARG A 13 33.87 65.61 0.20
C ARG A 13 34.72 64.35 0.27
N ARG A 14 34.36 63.41 1.15
CA ARG A 14 34.84 62.03 1.05
C ARG A 14 34.20 61.44 -0.20
N ALA A 15 34.89 61.61 -1.32
CA ALA A 15 34.66 60.82 -2.51
C ALA A 15 34.81 59.35 -2.13
N ARG A 16 33.68 58.65 -2.01
CA ARG A 16 33.67 57.21 -1.91
C ARG A 16 34.15 56.70 -3.26
N VAL A 17 35.45 56.45 -3.36
CA VAL A 17 36.07 55.73 -4.46
C VAL A 17 35.34 54.39 -4.55
N LYS A 18 34.45 54.25 -5.53
CA LYS A 18 34.00 52.96 -6.02
C LYS A 18 35.29 52.23 -6.44
N ARG A 19 35.78 51.31 -5.60
CA ARG A 19 36.70 50.29 -6.09
C ARG A 19 35.94 49.56 -7.19
N ALA A 20 36.31 49.84 -8.43
CA ALA A 20 36.13 48.88 -9.50
C ALA A 20 36.97 47.66 -9.10
N LEU A 21 36.35 46.75 -8.34
CA LEU A 21 36.83 45.39 -8.28
C LEU A 21 36.81 44.91 -9.72
N GLY A 22 38.01 44.73 -10.27
CA GLY A 22 38.25 44.45 -11.66
C GLY A 22 37.23 43.46 -12.18
N ALA A 23 36.57 43.87 -13.26
CA ALA A 23 35.94 42.96 -14.18
C ALA A 23 37.03 41.99 -14.65
N LYS A 24 37.22 40.91 -13.90
CA LYS A 24 37.70 39.66 -14.48
C LYS A 24 36.62 39.31 -15.49
N SER A 25 36.93 39.60 -16.74
CA SER A 25 36.39 38.99 -17.94
C SER A 25 36.51 37.45 -17.83
N GLY A 26 35.76 36.86 -16.89
CA GLY A 26 35.48 35.44 -16.84
C GLY A 26 34.39 35.19 -17.86
N ASN A 27 34.83 35.04 -19.11
CA ASN A 27 34.12 34.57 -20.29
C ASN A 27 32.59 34.44 -20.10
N ALA A 28 31.82 35.32 -20.76
CA ALA A 28 30.40 35.08 -21.00
C ALA A 28 30.17 33.70 -21.66
N ARG A 29 31.17 33.19 -22.38
CA ARG A 29 31.27 31.82 -22.90
C ARG A 29 31.36 30.76 -21.79
N ASP A 30 32.14 30.95 -20.73
CA ASP A 30 32.20 30.02 -19.59
C ASP A 30 30.94 30.05 -18.74
N ARG A 31 30.30 31.23 -18.59
CA ARG A 31 28.97 31.30 -17.95
C ARG A 31 27.90 30.58 -18.78
N ARG A 32 27.90 30.75 -20.10
CA ARG A 32 26.99 30.05 -21.02
C ARG A 32 27.28 28.55 -21.09
N LEU A 33 28.54 28.13 -21.06
CA LEU A 33 28.94 26.72 -21.00
C LEU A 33 28.56 26.09 -19.66
N ARG A 34 28.75 26.78 -18.53
CA ARG A 34 28.28 26.30 -17.22
C ARG A 34 26.76 26.26 -17.13
N SER A 35 26.04 27.25 -17.67
CA SER A 35 24.58 27.21 -17.70
C SER A 35 24.07 26.10 -18.63
N ALA A 36 24.71 25.88 -19.77
CA ALA A 36 24.38 24.80 -20.70
C ALA A 36 24.70 23.42 -20.10
N HIS A 37 25.84 23.23 -19.45
CA HIS A 37 26.15 21.99 -18.72
C HIS A 37 25.17 21.75 -17.57
N LYS A 38 24.78 22.81 -16.84
CA LYS A 38 23.81 22.71 -15.75
C LYS A 38 22.41 22.40 -16.26
N SER A 39 22.00 22.92 -17.43
CA SER A 39 20.69 22.63 -18.02
C SER A 39 20.65 21.24 -18.65
N VAL A 40 21.73 20.78 -19.30
CA VAL A 40 21.82 19.46 -19.94
C VAL A 40 21.99 18.33 -18.91
N GLY A 41 22.72 18.59 -17.81
CA GLY A 41 22.85 17.63 -16.70
C GLY A 41 21.58 17.53 -15.84
N ASN A 42 20.88 18.65 -15.61
CA ASN A 42 19.67 18.63 -14.77
C ASN A 42 18.45 18.04 -15.47
N SER A 43 18.34 18.12 -16.80
CA SER A 43 17.17 17.56 -17.51
C SER A 43 17.10 16.04 -17.37
N GLY A 44 18.23 15.33 -17.55
CA GLY A 44 18.29 13.87 -17.40
C GLY A 44 18.06 13.41 -15.95
N VAL A 45 18.62 14.13 -14.98
CA VAL A 45 18.40 13.84 -13.55
C VAL A 45 16.95 14.08 -13.15
N ASN A 46 16.34 15.19 -13.59
CA ASN A 46 14.94 15.47 -13.30
C ASN A 46 14.00 14.45 -13.96
N GLN A 47 14.32 14.01 -15.18
CA GLN A 47 13.54 12.97 -15.86
C GLN A 47 13.61 11.63 -15.12
N ALA A 48 14.80 11.23 -14.64
CA ALA A 48 14.96 10.01 -13.85
C ALA A 48 14.26 10.09 -12.49
N VAL A 49 14.24 11.27 -11.85
CA VAL A 49 13.49 11.48 -10.60
C VAL A 49 11.98 11.39 -10.84
N ASN A 50 11.48 12.00 -11.92
CA ASN A 50 10.06 11.92 -12.26
C ASN A 50 9.64 10.48 -12.53
N GLN A 51 10.40 9.72 -13.32
CA GLN A 51 10.15 8.30 -13.57
C GLN A 51 10.07 7.47 -12.28
N ARG A 52 10.91 7.77 -11.29
CA ARG A 52 10.88 7.09 -9.98
C ARG A 52 9.65 7.46 -9.15
N ASN A 53 9.19 8.70 -9.26
CA ASN A 53 7.97 9.14 -8.57
C ASN A 53 6.73 8.54 -9.25
N ASP A 54 6.71 8.47 -10.58
CA ASP A 54 5.64 7.81 -11.33
C ASP A 54 5.55 6.33 -10.94
N LEU A 55 6.70 5.62 -10.91
CA LEU A 55 6.78 4.23 -10.49
C LEU A 55 6.34 4.02 -9.02
N GLN A 56 6.62 4.99 -8.15
CA GLN A 56 6.16 4.95 -6.76
C GLN A 56 4.64 5.07 -6.67
N LEU A 57 4.03 5.94 -7.47
CA LEU A 57 2.57 6.10 -7.52
C LEU A 57 1.91 4.86 -8.09
N ASP A 58 2.42 4.32 -9.19
CA ASP A 58 1.92 3.07 -9.79
C ASP A 58 1.93 1.91 -8.78
N LEU A 59 3.02 1.76 -8.01
CA LEU A 59 3.11 0.74 -6.97
C LEU A 59 2.16 1.00 -5.79
N LEU A 60 1.93 2.25 -5.42
CA LEU A 60 1.00 2.60 -4.34
C LEU A 60 -0.46 2.35 -4.74
N ASP A 61 -0.81 2.70 -5.97
CA ASP A 61 -2.15 2.47 -6.54
C ASP A 61 -2.44 0.97 -6.62
N GLU A 62 -1.48 0.18 -7.12
CA GLU A 62 -1.59 -1.28 -7.16
C GLU A 62 -1.78 -1.87 -5.75
N VAL A 63 -1.02 -1.43 -4.74
CA VAL A 63 -1.22 -1.89 -3.35
C VAL A 63 -2.64 -1.56 -2.85
N GLY A 64 -3.16 -0.38 -3.19
CA GLY A 64 -4.53 0.03 -2.88
C GLY A 64 -5.57 -0.88 -3.52
N GLU A 65 -5.43 -1.16 -4.82
CA GLU A 65 -6.33 -2.06 -5.55
C GLU A 65 -6.31 -3.49 -4.99
N ARG A 66 -5.13 -3.99 -4.62
CA ARG A 66 -4.96 -5.31 -3.99
C ARG A 66 -5.68 -5.41 -2.66
N LEU A 67 -5.48 -4.43 -1.78
CA LEU A 67 -6.16 -4.40 -0.48
C LEU A 67 -7.68 -4.32 -0.63
N LYS A 68 -8.18 -3.55 -1.60
CA LYS A 68 -9.61 -3.48 -1.92
C LYS A 68 -10.15 -4.84 -2.37
N LYS A 69 -9.42 -5.55 -3.25
CA LYS A 69 -9.79 -6.88 -3.74
C LYS A 69 -9.80 -7.92 -2.61
N ILE A 70 -8.75 -7.96 -1.80
CA ILE A 70 -8.67 -8.84 -0.62
C ILE A 70 -9.86 -8.59 0.33
N HIS A 71 -10.19 -7.33 0.58
CA HIS A 71 -11.34 -6.98 1.42
C HIS A 71 -12.66 -7.46 0.83
N ALA A 72 -12.85 -7.43 -0.50
CA ALA A 72 -14.03 -7.99 -1.14
C ALA A 72 -14.13 -9.51 -0.93
N VAL A 73 -13.03 -10.25 -1.10
CA VAL A 73 -12.98 -11.70 -0.87
C VAL A 73 -13.25 -12.05 0.59
N GLN A 74 -12.64 -11.34 1.53
CA GLN A 74 -12.87 -11.53 2.96
C GLN A 74 -14.34 -11.29 3.33
N ASN A 75 -15.02 -10.34 2.68
CA ASN A 75 -16.46 -10.14 2.88
C ASN A 75 -17.29 -11.31 2.36
N HIS A 76 -16.91 -11.93 1.24
CA HIS A 76 -17.57 -13.17 0.79
C HIS A 76 -17.38 -14.30 1.80
N GLU A 77 -16.20 -14.45 2.40
CA GLU A 77 -15.97 -15.42 3.49
C GLU A 77 -16.86 -15.15 4.71
N LEU A 78 -17.00 -13.87 5.12
CA LEU A 78 -17.88 -13.48 6.21
C LEU A 78 -19.36 -13.71 5.89
N LEU A 79 -19.78 -13.56 4.64
CA LEU A 79 -21.13 -13.88 4.20
C LEU A 79 -21.38 -15.39 4.25
N GLU A 80 -20.42 -16.22 3.84
CA GLU A 80 -20.56 -17.67 3.95
C GLU A 80 -20.68 -18.14 5.40
N ILE A 81 -19.94 -17.52 6.33
CA ILE A 81 -20.09 -17.77 7.78
C ILE A 81 -21.49 -17.41 8.28
N LYS A 82 -22.11 -16.35 7.75
CA LYS A 82 -23.45 -15.91 8.16
C LYS A 82 -24.56 -16.76 7.55
N ASP A 83 -24.41 -17.15 6.28
CA ASP A 83 -25.49 -17.81 5.54
C ASP A 83 -25.58 -19.31 5.79
N GLN A 84 -24.55 -19.98 6.36
CA GLN A 84 -24.44 -21.36 6.93
C GLN A 84 -25.14 -22.57 6.26
N ARG A 85 -25.99 -22.38 5.26
CA ARG A 85 -27.13 -23.29 5.03
C ARG A 85 -26.79 -24.45 4.10
N ASP A 86 -25.86 -24.23 3.19
CA ASP A 86 -25.59 -25.16 2.10
C ASP A 86 -24.27 -25.88 2.31
N TRP A 87 -23.14 -25.15 2.33
CA TRP A 87 -21.77 -25.71 2.34
C TRP A 87 -21.39 -26.56 3.57
N TYR A 88 -22.14 -26.43 4.66
CA TYR A 88 -21.80 -27.08 5.92
C TYR A 88 -21.85 -28.62 5.83
N LYS A 89 -22.79 -29.13 5.02
CA LYS A 89 -22.95 -30.58 4.80
C LYS A 89 -21.78 -31.14 4.03
N GLU A 90 -21.32 -30.44 2.99
CA GLU A 90 -20.19 -30.84 2.16
C GLU A 90 -18.88 -30.83 2.96
N VAL A 91 -18.70 -29.86 3.86
CA VAL A 91 -17.56 -29.84 4.80
C VAL A 91 -17.62 -31.04 5.75
N ALA A 92 -18.76 -31.32 6.37
CA ALA A 92 -18.91 -32.47 7.27
C ALA A 92 -18.77 -33.83 6.56
N MET A 93 -19.15 -33.91 5.28
CA MET A 93 -18.94 -35.09 4.43
C MET A 93 -17.50 -35.22 3.90
N GLY A 94 -16.63 -34.23 4.13
CA GLY A 94 -15.22 -34.26 3.70
C GLY A 94 -15.05 -34.14 2.18
N VAL A 95 -15.95 -33.43 1.50
CA VAL A 95 -15.84 -33.22 0.03
C VAL A 95 -14.57 -32.42 -0.27
N ALA A 96 -13.78 -32.88 -1.24
CA ALA A 96 -12.54 -32.21 -1.65
C ALA A 96 -12.83 -30.76 -2.09
N GLY A 97 -12.06 -29.80 -1.55
CA GLY A 97 -12.22 -28.36 -1.84
C GLY A 97 -13.20 -27.61 -0.94
N TYR A 98 -13.94 -28.31 -0.08
CA TYR A 98 -14.78 -27.73 0.96
C TYR A 98 -14.07 -27.79 2.30
N HIS A 99 -13.81 -26.63 2.89
CA HIS A 99 -13.24 -26.49 4.23
C HIS A 99 -13.83 -25.26 4.90
N LEU A 100 -13.61 -25.09 6.21
CA LEU A 100 -14.16 -23.95 6.94
C LEU A 100 -13.60 -22.63 6.34
N PRO A 101 -14.46 -21.63 6.07
CA PRO A 101 -14.01 -20.30 5.71
C PRO A 101 -13.27 -19.67 6.89
N ASP A 102 -12.12 -19.05 6.61
CA ASP A 102 -11.33 -18.35 7.64
C ASP A 102 -10.97 -16.96 7.12
N PRO A 103 -11.73 -15.91 7.51
CA PRO A 103 -11.46 -14.53 7.14
C PRO A 103 -10.12 -13.99 7.63
N THR A 104 -9.52 -14.60 8.66
CA THR A 104 -8.29 -14.08 9.28
C THR A 104 -7.03 -14.44 8.51
N ARG A 105 -7.11 -15.39 7.56
CA ARG A 105 -6.00 -15.78 6.67
C ARG A 105 -5.37 -14.60 5.92
N TRP A 106 -6.16 -13.57 5.62
CA TRP A 106 -5.74 -12.39 4.88
C TRP A 106 -4.88 -11.41 5.71
N HIS A 107 -4.82 -11.57 7.03
CA HIS A 107 -4.13 -10.63 7.92
C HIS A 107 -2.64 -10.49 7.63
N GLU A 108 -1.95 -11.60 7.41
CA GLU A 108 -0.50 -11.56 7.18
C GLU A 108 -0.16 -10.86 5.87
N CYS A 109 -0.90 -11.20 4.80
CA CYS A 109 -0.76 -10.57 3.50
C CYS A 109 -1.06 -9.06 3.58
N ALA A 110 -2.19 -8.66 4.18
CA ALA A 110 -2.57 -7.26 4.33
C ALA A 110 -1.55 -6.46 5.17
N ARG A 111 -0.99 -7.07 6.22
CA ARG A 111 0.06 -6.44 7.04
C ARG A 111 1.30 -6.12 6.21
N VAL A 112 1.73 -7.03 5.34
CA VAL A 112 2.91 -6.81 4.50
C VAL A 112 2.63 -5.78 3.41
N TYR A 113 1.43 -5.77 2.82
CA TYR A 113 1.01 -4.69 1.91
C TYR A 113 1.02 -3.31 2.57
N MET A 114 0.51 -3.20 3.81
CA MET A 114 0.56 -1.93 4.55
C MET A 114 2.01 -1.50 4.87
N GLN A 115 2.88 -2.44 5.22
CA GLN A 115 4.31 -2.15 5.41
C GLN A 115 4.98 -1.71 4.11
N ALA A 116 4.62 -2.33 2.98
CA ALA A 116 5.11 -1.95 1.66
C ALA A 116 4.68 -0.52 1.32
N ALA A 117 3.40 -0.18 1.48
CA ALA A 117 2.91 1.17 1.20
C ALA A 117 3.56 2.23 2.10
N GLN A 118 3.82 1.93 3.37
CA GLN A 118 4.56 2.83 4.25
C GLN A 118 6.01 3.04 3.80
N ALA A 119 6.68 1.97 3.35
CA ALA A 119 8.04 2.07 2.81
C ALA A 119 8.08 2.89 1.51
N LEU A 120 7.10 2.66 0.61
CA LEU A 120 6.93 3.42 -0.62
C LEU A 120 6.67 4.90 -0.32
N ALA A 121 5.70 5.24 0.54
CA ALA A 121 5.38 6.62 0.91
C ALA A 121 6.55 7.37 1.56
N ASN A 122 7.41 6.65 2.30
CA ASN A 122 8.61 7.21 2.92
C ASN A 122 9.77 7.48 1.92
N GLY A 123 9.62 7.05 0.66
CA GLY A 123 10.60 7.24 -0.41
C GLY A 123 11.57 6.06 -0.58
N ASN A 124 11.35 4.93 0.10
CA ASN A 124 12.20 3.74 -0.01
C ASN A 124 11.65 2.78 -1.07
N LEU A 125 11.84 3.13 -2.34
CA LEU A 125 11.27 2.38 -3.48
C LEU A 125 11.77 0.93 -3.52
N GLY A 126 13.08 0.71 -3.37
CA GLY A 126 13.67 -0.65 -3.39
C GLY A 126 13.18 -1.57 -2.28
N GLN A 127 12.96 -1.05 -1.08
CA GLN A 127 12.39 -1.82 0.02
C GLN A 127 10.89 -2.06 -0.20
N GLY A 128 10.17 -1.04 -0.68
CA GLY A 128 8.75 -1.13 -0.99
C GLY A 128 8.45 -2.22 -2.03
N ALA A 129 9.15 -2.21 -3.16
CA ALA A 129 8.97 -3.20 -4.23
C ALA A 129 9.18 -4.64 -3.74
N ARG A 130 10.25 -4.91 -2.99
CA ARG A 130 10.50 -6.23 -2.38
C ARG A 130 9.40 -6.68 -1.44
N LEU A 131 8.81 -5.76 -0.68
CA LEU A 131 7.69 -6.05 0.20
C LEU A 131 6.41 -6.33 -0.60
N VAL A 132 6.19 -5.62 -1.71
CA VAL A 132 5.08 -5.88 -2.65
C VAL A 132 5.22 -7.27 -3.27
N GLU A 133 6.40 -7.65 -3.77
CA GLU A 133 6.64 -8.99 -4.32
C GLU A 133 6.42 -10.11 -3.29
N ARG A 134 6.87 -9.87 -2.04
CA ARG A 134 6.60 -10.83 -0.96
C ARG A 134 5.10 -10.91 -0.67
N ALA A 135 4.41 -9.77 -0.65
CA ALA A 135 2.98 -9.70 -0.40
C ALA A 135 2.18 -10.42 -1.49
N SER A 136 2.54 -10.28 -2.77
CA SER A 136 1.88 -10.97 -3.88
C SER A 136 2.08 -12.49 -3.82
N GLN A 137 3.28 -12.97 -3.48
CA GLN A 137 3.52 -14.41 -3.28
C GLN A 137 2.67 -14.98 -2.13
N MET A 138 2.53 -14.22 -1.04
CA MET A 138 1.66 -14.63 0.06
C MET A 138 0.19 -14.58 -0.37
N GLU A 139 -0.24 -13.55 -1.10
CA GLU A 139 -1.58 -13.47 -1.69
C GLU A 139 -1.88 -14.72 -2.52
N GLU A 140 -1.01 -15.09 -3.47
CA GLU A 140 -1.15 -16.28 -4.30
C GLU A 140 -1.31 -17.56 -3.45
N SER A 141 -0.48 -17.72 -2.42
CA SER A 141 -0.57 -18.87 -1.51
C SER A 141 -1.88 -18.91 -0.72
N VAL A 142 -2.39 -17.75 -0.30
CA VAL A 142 -3.65 -17.64 0.44
C VAL A 142 -4.83 -17.91 -0.50
N TYR A 143 -4.83 -17.39 -1.73
CA TYR A 143 -5.85 -17.68 -2.74
C TYR A 143 -5.99 -19.16 -3.06
N ALA A 144 -4.87 -19.91 -3.09
CA ALA A 144 -4.89 -21.35 -3.30
C ALA A 144 -5.65 -22.09 -2.18
N THR A 145 -5.67 -21.51 -0.97
CA THR A 145 -6.36 -22.05 0.22
C THR A 145 -7.77 -21.51 0.41
N VAL A 146 -8.31 -20.72 -0.54
CA VAL A 146 -9.69 -20.24 -0.46
C VAL A 146 -10.63 -21.40 -0.79
N PRO A 147 -11.72 -21.60 -0.02
CA PRO A 147 -12.64 -22.70 -0.29
C PRO A 147 -13.48 -22.49 -1.56
N GLU A 148 -13.89 -23.58 -2.20
CA GLU A 148 -14.67 -23.54 -3.46
C GLU A 148 -16.01 -22.80 -3.31
N MET A 149 -16.68 -22.92 -2.17
CA MET A 149 -17.94 -22.20 -1.90
C MET A 149 -17.78 -20.67 -1.96
N VAL A 150 -16.65 -20.17 -1.46
CA VAL A 150 -16.31 -18.74 -1.50
C VAL A 150 -15.97 -18.35 -2.94
N LYS A 151 -15.19 -19.18 -3.65
CA LYS A 151 -14.87 -18.98 -5.08
C LYS A 151 -16.10 -18.93 -5.98
N ALA A 152 -17.16 -19.69 -5.63
CA ALA A 152 -18.40 -19.69 -6.38
C ALA A 152 -19.15 -18.33 -6.32
N ARG A 153 -19.02 -17.59 -5.21
CA ARG A 153 -19.61 -16.24 -5.05
C ARG A 153 -18.75 -15.13 -5.66
N MET A 154 -17.44 -15.33 -5.78
CA MET A 154 -16.51 -14.35 -6.34
C MET A 154 -16.82 -14.05 -7.81
N GLN A 155 -16.70 -12.79 -8.21
CA GLN A 155 -17.04 -12.34 -9.57
C GLN A 155 -15.80 -11.87 -10.35
N GLY A 156 -15.76 -12.21 -11.64
CA GLY A 156 -14.75 -11.70 -12.58
C GLY A 156 -13.32 -11.88 -12.08
N ASP A 157 -12.63 -10.75 -11.94
CA ASP A 157 -11.21 -10.69 -11.59
C ASP A 157 -10.92 -11.13 -10.14
N GLU A 158 -11.93 -11.21 -9.26
CA GLU A 158 -11.75 -11.66 -7.88
C GLU A 158 -11.29 -13.11 -7.79
N LYS A 159 -11.59 -13.96 -8.78
CA LYS A 159 -11.38 -15.42 -8.71
C LYS A 159 -9.93 -15.88 -8.66
N ALA A 160 -8.98 -15.02 -8.96
CA ALA A 160 -7.56 -15.34 -8.96
C ALA A 160 -6.73 -14.22 -8.34
N ALA A 161 -5.63 -14.60 -7.69
CA ALA A 161 -4.56 -13.67 -7.37
C ALA A 161 -4.09 -13.00 -8.68
N ALA A 162 -3.95 -11.68 -8.67
CA ALA A 162 -3.40 -10.99 -9.83
C ALA A 162 -1.87 -11.16 -9.85
N PRO A 163 -1.22 -11.12 -11.03
CA PRO A 163 0.22 -11.35 -11.14
C PRO A 163 1.02 -10.30 -10.36
N THR A 164 2.25 -10.64 -9.97
CA THR A 164 3.14 -9.66 -9.33
C THR A 164 3.33 -8.43 -10.25
N PRO A 165 3.31 -7.19 -9.73
CA PRO A 165 3.30 -6.00 -10.59
C PRO A 165 4.62 -5.86 -11.37
N ASP A 166 4.55 -5.68 -12.68
CA ASP A 166 5.73 -5.49 -13.55
C ASP A 166 6.61 -4.33 -13.11
N ALA A 167 5.99 -3.31 -12.49
CA ALA A 167 6.67 -2.19 -11.86
C ALA A 167 7.76 -2.61 -10.86
N CYS A 168 7.60 -3.74 -10.16
CA CYS A 168 8.60 -4.24 -9.20
C CYS A 168 9.91 -4.65 -9.90
N ALA A 169 9.83 -5.22 -11.11
CA ALA A 169 10.99 -5.69 -11.86
C ALA A 169 11.92 -4.54 -12.31
N HIS A 170 11.40 -3.31 -12.38
CA HIS A 170 12.13 -2.12 -12.79
C HIS A 170 12.76 -1.35 -11.62
N VAL A 171 12.57 -1.81 -10.38
CA VAL A 171 13.11 -1.16 -9.18
C VAL A 171 14.41 -1.81 -8.74
N GLU A 172 15.51 -1.06 -8.79
CA GLU A 172 16.75 -1.45 -8.14
C GLU A 172 16.67 -1.28 -6.62
N SER A 173 17.41 -2.12 -5.90
CA SER A 173 17.29 -2.25 -4.44
C SER A 173 17.71 -1.00 -3.64
N ASN A 174 18.47 -0.11 -4.25
CA ASN A 174 18.96 1.15 -3.66
C ASN A 174 18.21 2.38 -4.20
N MET A 175 17.15 2.19 -4.98
CA MET A 175 16.36 3.31 -5.51
C MET A 175 15.55 3.98 -4.40
N SER A 176 15.56 5.31 -4.46
CA SER A 176 14.76 6.18 -3.60
C SER A 176 14.03 7.23 -4.43
N CYS A 177 12.89 7.65 -3.92
CA CYS A 177 11.99 8.64 -4.51
C CYS A 177 11.58 9.70 -3.46
N GLY A 178 10.80 10.68 -3.90
CA GLY A 178 10.24 11.68 -2.99
C GLY A 178 9.31 11.06 -1.94
N ARG A 179 9.09 11.75 -0.83
CA ARG A 179 8.04 11.38 0.12
C ARG A 179 6.69 11.76 -0.46
N VAL A 180 5.73 10.86 -0.34
CA VAL A 180 4.35 11.04 -0.81
C VAL A 180 3.39 10.73 0.35
N ALA A 181 2.20 11.32 0.31
CA ALA A 181 1.15 10.97 1.25
C ALA A 181 0.72 9.50 1.07
N LEU A 182 0.25 8.88 2.15
CA LEU A 182 -0.32 7.54 2.09
C LEU A 182 -1.68 7.61 1.38
N PRO A 183 -1.96 6.71 0.42
CA PRO A 183 -3.27 6.63 -0.23
C PRO A 183 -4.39 6.31 0.76
N GLU A 184 -5.62 6.76 0.46
CA GLU A 184 -6.80 6.50 1.31
C GLU A 184 -7.22 5.02 1.28
N GLU A 185 -6.87 4.31 0.21
CA GLU A 185 -7.14 2.89 -0.02
C GLU A 185 -6.48 1.99 1.03
N LEU A 186 -5.47 2.48 1.76
CA LEU A 186 -4.89 1.76 2.90
C LEU A 186 -5.86 1.57 4.07
N GLU A 187 -6.98 2.30 4.09
CA GLU A 187 -8.07 2.01 5.01
C GLU A 187 -8.60 0.59 4.86
N PHE A 188 -8.61 0.03 3.64
CA PHE A 188 -9.03 -1.36 3.44
C PHE A 188 -8.11 -2.33 4.18
N GLY A 189 -6.80 -2.07 4.23
CA GLY A 189 -5.86 -2.84 5.03
C GLY A 189 -6.22 -2.83 6.53
N ARG A 190 -6.60 -1.68 7.07
CA ARG A 190 -7.07 -1.57 8.46
C ARG A 190 -8.38 -2.33 8.70
N ARG A 191 -9.32 -2.26 7.75
CA ARG A 191 -10.59 -3.00 7.83
C ARG A 191 -10.37 -4.50 7.81
N ILE A 192 -9.47 -4.99 6.95
CA ILE A 192 -9.10 -6.40 6.88
C ILE A 192 -8.55 -6.89 8.22
N LEU A 193 -7.62 -6.14 8.81
CA LEU A 193 -6.98 -6.49 10.09
C LEU A 193 -7.92 -6.43 11.30
N ASN A 194 -9.03 -5.72 11.19
CA ASN A 194 -10.03 -5.60 12.26
C ASN A 194 -11.01 -6.77 12.30
N VAL A 195 -10.99 -7.67 11.31
CA VAL A 195 -11.87 -8.84 11.29
C VAL A 195 -11.36 -9.88 12.29
N THR A 196 -12.15 -10.17 13.31
CA THR A 196 -11.80 -11.17 14.35
C THR A 196 -12.69 -12.41 14.29
N THR A 197 -13.58 -12.50 13.30
CA THR A 197 -14.52 -13.62 13.16
C THR A 197 -13.80 -14.84 12.63
N THR A 198 -13.76 -15.91 13.42
CA THR A 198 -13.25 -17.23 13.04
C THR A 198 -14.31 -18.29 13.35
N LEU A 199 -14.34 -19.35 12.56
CA LEU A 199 -15.15 -20.54 12.83
C LEU A 199 -14.19 -21.64 13.30
N GLU A 200 -14.19 -21.95 14.60
CA GLU A 200 -13.29 -22.96 15.17
C GLU A 200 -13.84 -24.38 14.97
N ASP A 201 -15.16 -24.53 15.15
CA ASP A 201 -15.85 -25.79 14.97
C ASP A 201 -16.94 -25.69 13.92
N SER A 202 -17.10 -26.80 13.22
CA SER A 202 -18.14 -27.00 12.25
C SER A 202 -19.50 -27.14 13.01
N PRO A 203 -20.52 -26.26 12.81
CA PRO A 203 -21.80 -26.33 13.55
C PRO A 203 -22.50 -27.71 13.48
N PRO A 204 -23.08 -28.28 14.54
CA PRO A 204 -23.62 -29.64 14.49
C PRO A 204 -24.60 -29.85 13.32
N LEU A 205 -24.43 -30.95 12.56
CA LEU A 205 -25.35 -31.29 11.47
C LEU A 205 -26.76 -31.41 12.05
N PRO A 206 -27.78 -30.74 11.47
CA PRO A 206 -29.14 -30.90 11.92
C PRO A 206 -29.56 -32.36 11.67
N THR A 207 -29.66 -33.14 12.75
CA THR A 207 -30.28 -34.46 12.71
C THR A 207 -31.74 -34.24 12.33
N LYS A 208 -32.21 -34.93 11.28
CA LYS A 208 -33.66 -35.00 11.04
C LYS A 208 -34.25 -35.78 12.20
N LYS A 209 -34.86 -35.10 13.19
CA LYS A 209 -35.74 -35.77 14.15
C LYS A 209 -36.78 -36.54 13.34
N ARG A 210 -36.70 -37.87 13.37
CA ARG A 210 -37.76 -38.72 12.85
C ARG A 210 -38.89 -38.66 13.87
N TRP A 211 -40.12 -38.77 13.41
CA TRP A 211 -41.32 -38.78 14.28
C TRP A 211 -41.37 -39.94 15.28
N PHE A 212 -40.43 -40.89 15.20
CA PHE A 212 -40.27 -41.97 16.18
C PHE A 212 -39.17 -41.69 17.22
N ASP A 213 -38.28 -40.72 17.00
CA ASP A 213 -37.22 -40.39 17.96
C ASP A 213 -37.81 -39.68 19.20
N GLU A 214 -39.02 -39.11 19.08
CA GLU A 214 -39.81 -38.52 20.18
C GLU A 214 -40.44 -39.59 21.09
N LEU A 215 -40.73 -40.78 20.55
CA LEU A 215 -41.31 -41.92 21.29
C LEU A 215 -40.25 -42.64 22.14
N GLU A 216 -38.99 -42.65 21.68
CA GLU A 216 -37.86 -43.26 22.39
C GLU A 216 -37.33 -42.34 23.51
N GLU A 217 -37.38 -41.00 23.33
CA GLU A 217 -37.10 -40.01 24.39
C GLU A 217 -38.15 -40.04 25.52
N GLU A 218 -39.45 -40.28 25.23
CA GLU A 218 -40.51 -40.42 26.26
C GLU A 218 -40.38 -41.73 27.07
N GLU A 219 -39.93 -42.84 26.46
CA GLU A 219 -39.72 -44.11 27.18
C GLU A 219 -38.50 -44.06 28.14
N GLU A 220 -37.45 -43.29 27.83
CA GLU A 220 -36.29 -43.13 28.72
C GLU A 220 -36.53 -42.18 29.92
N GLU A 221 -37.50 -41.27 29.87
CA GLU A 221 -37.87 -40.40 31.00
C GLU A 221 -38.83 -41.07 32.01
N GLU A 222 -39.47 -42.18 31.63
CA GLU A 222 -40.40 -42.94 32.48
C GLU A 222 -39.77 -44.14 33.25
N GLU A 223 -38.48 -44.44 33.04
CA GLU A 223 -37.68 -45.39 33.88
C GLU A 223 -36.97 -44.72 35.07
#